data_AF-A0A453QSF9-F1
#
_entry.id   AF-A0A453QSF9-F1
#
_cell.length_a   1.000
_cell.length_b   1.000
_cell.length_c   1.000
_cell.angle_alpha   90.00
_cell.angle_beta   90.00
_cell.angle_gamma   90.00
#
_symmetry.space_group_name_H-M   'P 1'
#
loop_
_entity.id
_entity.type
_entity.pdbx_description
1 polymer ?
#
loop_
_entity_poly.entity_id
_entity_poly.type
_entity_poly.pdbx_seq_one_letter_code
_entity_poly.pdbx_strand_id
1 'polypeptide(L)'
;YLASAKELMRINGTTKSALVNHLGESISGAITIRAFGEEDRFFAKNLDLVDKNAGPYFCNFAATEWLIQRLEIMSASVLSFSAFVMALLPQGTFSPGFVGMVLSYGLSLNVSFVCSIQNQCNLANQIISVERVNQYMDIQSEATEVVEENRPYCKIGPKMAMWNLEI
;
A
#
# COMPACT_ATOMS: atom_id res chain seq x y z
N TYR A 1 16.69 8.69 3.33
CA TYR A 1 16.04 7.47 2.81
C TYR A 1 14.63 7.31 3.37
N LEU A 2 14.44 7.07 4.68
CA LEU A 2 13.11 6.84 5.26
C LEU A 2 12.10 7.98 5.01
N ALA A 3 12.51 9.24 5.20
CA ALA A 3 11.66 10.41 4.92
C ALA A 3 11.28 10.50 3.42
N SER A 4 12.26 10.30 2.53
CA SER A 4 12.02 10.29 1.08
C SER A 4 11.11 9.14 0.64
N ALA A 5 11.28 7.95 1.22
CA ALA A 5 10.45 6.78 0.94
C ALA A 5 9.00 6.98 1.42
N LYS A 6 8.81 7.62 2.58
CA LYS A 6 7.48 8.00 3.08
C LYS A 6 6.76 8.96 2.14
N GLU A 7 7.43 10.03 1.69
CA GLU A 7 6.82 10.97 0.74
C GLU A 7 6.49 10.30 -0.60
N LEU A 8 7.37 9.41 -1.07
CA LEU A 8 7.13 8.65 -2.30
C LEU A 8 5.93 7.69 -2.17
N MET A 9 5.78 7.03 -1.01
CA MET A 9 4.59 6.21 -0.70
C MET A 9 3.32 7.05 -0.64
N ARG A 10 3.39 8.26 -0.08
CA ARG A 10 2.26 9.19 -0.01
C ARG A 10 1.79 9.58 -1.42
N ILE A 11 2.73 9.95 -2.30
CA ILE A 11 2.47 10.27 -3.70
C ILE A 11 1.83 9.07 -4.42
N ASN A 12 2.43 7.89 -4.27
CA ASN A 12 1.89 6.65 -4.86
C ASN A 12 0.46 6.35 -4.38
N GLY A 13 0.18 6.57 -3.08
CA GLY A 13 -1.15 6.43 -2.51
C GLY A 13 -2.16 7.40 -3.11
N THR A 14 -1.78 8.67 -3.29
CA THR A 14 -2.66 9.67 -3.90
C THR A 14 -2.95 9.40 -5.38
N THR A 15 -1.94 9.01 -6.17
CA THR A 15 -2.13 8.75 -7.60
C THR A 15 -2.95 7.48 -7.85
N LYS A 16 -2.73 6.43 -7.05
CA LYS A 16 -3.55 5.20 -7.10
C LYS A 16 -5.01 5.48 -6.75
N SER A 17 -5.27 6.32 -5.75
CA SER A 17 -6.63 6.71 -5.38
C SER A 17 -7.34 7.47 -6.49
N ALA A 18 -6.65 8.40 -7.16
CA ALA A 18 -7.21 9.15 -8.29
C ALA A 18 -7.57 8.23 -9.47
N LEU A 19 -6.74 7.24 -9.77
CA LEU A 19 -7.02 6.23 -10.79
C LEU A 19 -8.26 5.40 -10.47
N VAL A 20 -8.36 4.89 -9.23
CA VAL A 20 -9.52 4.09 -8.79
C VAL A 20 -10.80 4.90 -8.79
N ASN A 21 -10.76 6.16 -8.35
CA ASN A 21 -11.92 7.05 -8.37
C ASN A 21 -12.40 7.31 -9.80
N HIS A 22 -11.48 7.62 -10.72
CA HIS A 22 -11.82 7.82 -12.13
C HIS A 22 -12.40 6.55 -12.78
N LEU A 23 -11.90 5.36 -12.42
CA LEU A 23 -12.49 4.10 -12.87
C LEU A 23 -13.90 3.90 -12.31
N GLY A 24 -14.13 4.22 -11.04
CA GLY A 24 -15.45 4.17 -10.41
C GLY A 24 -16.45 5.10 -11.10
N GLU A 25 -16.04 6.33 -11.38
CA GLU A 25 -16.84 7.32 -12.14
C GLU A 25 -17.16 6.81 -13.56
N SER A 26 -16.17 6.26 -14.28
CA SER A 26 -16.37 5.71 -15.61
C SER A 26 -17.34 4.52 -15.63
N ILE A 27 -17.27 3.64 -14.63
CA ILE A 27 -18.16 2.47 -14.52
C ILE A 27 -19.60 2.92 -14.22
N SER A 28 -19.76 3.83 -13.27
CA SER A 28 -21.09 4.37 -12.90
C SER A 28 -21.72 5.16 -14.04
N GLY A 29 -20.92 5.95 -14.76
CA GLY A 29 -21.33 6.77 -15.90
C GLY A 29 -21.29 6.08 -17.27
N ALA A 30 -21.05 4.76 -17.33
CA ALA A 30 -20.76 4.07 -18.59
C ALA A 30 -21.88 4.21 -19.65
N ILE A 31 -23.15 4.26 -19.23
CA ILE A 31 -24.27 4.44 -20.16
C ILE A 31 -24.25 5.86 -20.75
N THR A 32 -24.02 6.87 -19.92
CA THR A 32 -23.93 8.27 -20.34
C THR A 32 -22.75 8.50 -21.27
N ILE A 33 -21.57 7.97 -20.94
CA ILE A 33 -20.35 8.14 -21.76
C ILE A 33 -20.57 7.57 -23.18
N ARG A 34 -21.15 6.37 -23.28
CA ARG A 34 -21.48 5.76 -24.56
C ARG A 34 -22.57 6.52 -25.32
N ALA A 35 -23.59 7.02 -24.61
CA ALA A 35 -24.67 7.80 -25.21
C ALA A 35 -24.19 9.12 -25.85
N PHE A 36 -23.14 9.73 -25.29
CA PHE A 36 -22.51 10.95 -25.85
C PHE A 36 -21.34 10.66 -26.81
N GLY A 37 -20.93 9.39 -26.98
CA GLY A 37 -19.81 9.02 -27.86
C GLY A 37 -18.43 9.52 -27.37
N GLU A 38 -18.27 9.76 -26.07
CA GLU A 38 -17.05 10.35 -25.47
C GLU A 38 -16.10 9.29 -24.87
N GLU A 39 -16.17 8.05 -25.36
CA GLU A 39 -15.40 6.91 -24.85
C GLU A 39 -13.88 7.14 -25.00
N ASP A 40 -13.43 7.60 -26.16
CA ASP A 40 -12.00 7.84 -26.45
C ASP A 40 -11.38 8.89 -25.52
N ARG A 41 -12.14 9.93 -25.17
CA ARG A 41 -11.70 10.98 -24.25
C ARG A 41 -11.49 10.42 -22.84
N PHE A 42 -12.43 9.62 -22.35
CA PHE A 42 -12.33 8.97 -21.05
C PHE A 42 -11.21 7.93 -21.02
N PHE A 43 -10.99 7.22 -22.13
CA PHE A 43 -9.91 6.26 -22.29
C PHE A 43 -8.54 6.94 -22.27
N ALA A 44 -8.35 8.01 -23.05
CA ALA A 44 -7.11 8.78 -23.06
C ALA A 44 -6.79 9.38 -21.68
N LYS A 45 -7.80 9.87 -20.96
CA LYS A 45 -7.65 10.37 -19.59
C LYS A 45 -7.29 9.26 -18.60
N ASN A 46 -7.84 8.06 -18.78
CA ASN A 46 -7.46 6.90 -17.97
C ASN A 46 -6.00 6.51 -18.19
N LEU A 47 -5.54 6.48 -19.44
CA LEU A 47 -4.14 6.20 -19.78
C LEU A 47 -3.17 7.22 -19.15
N ASP A 48 -3.48 8.52 -19.22
CA ASP A 48 -2.67 9.56 -18.58
C ASP A 48 -2.58 9.37 -17.04
N LEU A 49 -3.67 8.95 -16.39
CA LEU A 49 -3.66 8.63 -14.96
C LEU A 49 -2.85 7.38 -14.64
N VAL A 50 -2.89 6.36 -15.51
CA VAL A 50 -2.07 5.14 -15.38
C VAL A 50 -0.58 5.48 -15.51
N ASP A 51 -0.19 6.27 -16.52
CA ASP A 51 1.19 6.69 -16.72
C ASP A 51 1.72 7.54 -15.56
N LYS A 52 0.90 8.48 -15.06
CA LYS A 52 1.22 9.26 -13.86
C LYS A 52 1.39 8.39 -12.62
N ASN A 53 0.67 7.29 -12.51
CA ASN A 53 0.82 6.34 -11.41
C ASN A 53 2.05 5.43 -11.58
N ALA A 54 2.38 5.07 -12.82
CA ALA A 54 3.48 4.17 -13.13
C ALA A 54 4.85 4.74 -12.69
N GLY A 55 5.11 6.03 -12.94
CA GLY A 55 6.39 6.67 -12.62
C GLY A 55 6.80 6.56 -11.13
N PRO A 56 5.99 7.04 -10.18
CA PRO A 56 6.27 6.93 -8.75
C PRO A 56 6.37 5.48 -8.26
N TYR A 57 5.55 4.58 -8.82
CA TYR A 57 5.60 3.16 -8.51
C TYR A 57 6.96 2.55 -8.90
N PHE A 58 7.43 2.79 -10.12
CA PHE A 58 8.75 2.33 -10.56
C PHE A 58 9.89 2.91 -9.73
N CYS A 59 9.81 4.19 -9.35
CA CYS A 59 10.81 4.81 -8.48
C CYS A 59 10.84 4.16 -7.09
N ASN A 60 9.68 3.82 -6.52
CA ASN A 60 9.59 3.17 -5.21
C ASN A 60 10.12 1.74 -5.25
N PHE A 61 9.76 1.01 -6.30
CA PHE A 61 10.28 -0.33 -6.57
C PHE A 61 11.80 -0.30 -6.73
N ALA A 62 12.33 0.56 -7.59
CA ALA A 62 13.76 0.71 -7.82
C ALA A 62 14.53 1.12 -6.55
N ALA A 63 13.98 2.01 -5.73
CA ALA A 63 14.60 2.40 -4.46
C ALA A 63 14.66 1.24 -3.45
N THR A 64 13.60 0.44 -3.39
CA THR A 64 13.53 -0.75 -2.53
C THR A 64 14.54 -1.81 -2.97
N GLU A 65 14.59 -2.11 -4.26
CA GLU A 65 15.57 -3.05 -4.85
C GLU A 65 17.00 -2.56 -4.66
N TRP A 66 17.27 -1.26 -4.87
CA TRP A 66 18.59 -0.69 -4.64
C TRP A 66 19.08 -0.87 -3.19
N LEU A 67 18.17 -0.69 -2.22
CA LEU A 67 18.49 -0.91 -0.80
C LEU A 67 18.77 -2.40 -0.52
N ILE A 68 17.95 -3.30 -1.04
CA ILE A 68 18.13 -4.76 -0.90
C ILE A 68 19.48 -5.17 -1.45
N GLN A 69 19.80 -4.77 -2.69
CA GLN A 69 21.07 -5.09 -3.34
C GLN A 69 22.28 -4.58 -2.52
N ARG A 70 22.20 -3.36 -1.98
CA ARG A 70 23.26 -2.81 -1.12
C ARG A 70 23.52 -3.64 0.13
N LEU A 71 22.46 -4.16 0.75
CA LEU A 71 22.55 -4.97 1.97
C LEU A 71 23.03 -6.39 1.69
N GLU A 72 22.59 -6.98 0.58
CA GLU A 72 23.10 -8.26 0.12
C GLU A 72 24.61 -8.18 -0.12
N ILE A 73 25.10 -7.13 -0.79
CA ILE A 73 26.54 -6.93 -1.01
C ILE A 73 27.29 -6.80 0.31
N MET A 74 26.77 -6.04 1.29
CA MET A 74 27.41 -5.89 2.61
C MET A 74 27.47 -7.23 3.35
N SER A 75 26.36 -7.97 3.42
CA SER A 75 26.34 -9.28 4.09
C SER A 75 27.23 -10.31 3.39
N ALA A 76 27.24 -10.35 2.06
CA ALA A 76 28.14 -11.20 1.28
C ALA A 76 29.60 -10.86 1.57
N SER A 77 29.94 -9.57 1.66
CA SER A 77 31.30 -9.14 2.01
C SER A 77 31.72 -9.61 3.41
N VAL A 78 30.81 -9.54 4.39
CA VAL A 78 31.08 -10.02 5.76
C VAL A 78 31.26 -11.54 5.78
N LEU A 79 30.41 -12.29 5.06
CA LEU A 79 30.52 -13.76 4.98
C LEU A 79 31.77 -14.21 4.24
N SER A 80 32.13 -13.55 3.13
CA SER A 80 33.38 -13.82 2.42
C SER A 80 34.59 -13.52 3.29
N PHE A 81 34.57 -12.41 4.04
CA PHE A 81 35.65 -12.07 4.96
C PHE A 81 35.75 -13.08 6.11
N SER A 82 34.63 -13.51 6.71
CA SER A 82 34.65 -14.54 7.76
C SER A 82 35.17 -15.87 7.22
N ALA A 83 34.71 -16.28 6.03
CA ALA A 83 35.18 -17.50 5.39
C ALA A 83 36.70 -17.43 5.10
N PHE A 84 37.19 -16.29 4.63
CA PHE A 84 38.60 -16.06 4.36
C PHE A 84 39.45 -16.14 5.63
N VAL A 85 39.03 -15.49 6.73
CA VAL A 85 39.72 -15.57 8.03
C VAL A 85 39.78 -17.01 8.54
N MET A 86 38.67 -17.75 8.41
CA MET A 86 38.60 -19.16 8.83
C MET A 86 39.50 -20.06 7.98
N ALA A 87 39.68 -19.74 6.70
CA ALA A 87 40.58 -20.46 5.80
C ALA A 87 42.07 -20.16 6.04
N LEU A 88 42.41 -18.96 6.52
CA LEU A 88 43.79 -18.56 6.82
C LEU A 88 44.35 -19.16 8.12
N LEU A 89 43.48 -19.53 9.06
CA LEU A 89 43.90 -20.02 10.37
C LEU A 89 44.40 -21.48 10.31
N PRO A 90 45.39 -21.86 11.14
CA PRO A 90 45.92 -23.22 11.17
C PRO A 90 44.86 -24.28 11.46
N GLN A 91 45.07 -25.47 10.88
CA GLN A 91 44.22 -26.65 11.12
C GLN A 91 44.14 -26.96 12.62
N GLY A 92 42.92 -27.04 13.15
CA GLY A 92 42.65 -27.25 14.59
C GLY A 92 42.09 -26.04 15.34
N THR A 93 42.10 -24.84 14.74
CA THR A 93 41.53 -23.63 15.37
C THR A 93 39.99 -23.68 15.44
N PHE A 94 39.34 -24.18 14.37
CA PHE A 94 37.89 -24.32 14.31
C PHE A 94 37.50 -25.76 13.95
N SER A 95 36.50 -26.29 14.65
CA SER A 95 35.87 -27.56 14.24
C SER A 95 35.17 -27.38 12.90
N PRO A 96 35.27 -28.34 11.96
CA PRO A 96 34.55 -28.29 10.68
C PRO A 96 33.04 -28.06 10.85
N GLY A 97 32.44 -28.60 11.92
CA GLY A 97 31.04 -28.36 12.24
C GLY A 97 30.74 -26.91 12.61
N PHE A 98 31.65 -26.24 13.30
CA PHE A 98 31.53 -24.82 13.63
C PHE A 98 31.56 -23.94 12.38
N VAL A 99 32.45 -24.26 11.42
CA VAL A 99 32.51 -23.56 10.12
C VAL A 99 31.20 -23.67 9.35
N GLY A 100 30.66 -24.88 9.26
CA GLY A 100 29.36 -25.13 8.62
C GLY A 100 28.23 -24.35 9.29
N MET A 101 28.19 -24.32 10.63
CA MET A 101 27.20 -23.54 11.38
C MET A 101 27.29 -22.04 11.10
N VAL A 102 28.50 -21.44 11.17
CA VAL A 102 28.69 -20.00 10.93
C VAL A 102 28.20 -19.60 9.53
N LEU A 103 28.56 -20.37 8.50
CA LEU A 103 28.14 -20.09 7.13
C LEU A 103 26.63 -20.25 6.95
N SER A 104 26.04 -21.29 7.54
CA SER A 104 24.60 -21.58 7.45
C SER A 104 23.75 -20.50 8.15
N TYR A 105 24.16 -20.07 9.35
CA TYR A 105 23.52 -18.98 10.06
C TYR A 105 23.72 -17.64 9.35
N GLY A 106 24.92 -17.39 8.84
CA GLY A 106 25.23 -16.19 8.07
C GLY A 106 24.32 -16.01 6.86
N LEU A 107 24.14 -17.08 6.07
CA LEU A 107 23.23 -17.07 4.92
C LEU A 107 21.76 -16.92 5.34
N SER A 108 21.34 -17.62 6.40
CA SER A 108 19.96 -17.54 6.92
C SER A 108 19.61 -16.14 7.45
N LEU A 109 20.57 -15.46 8.08
CA LEU A 109 20.42 -14.09 8.56
C LEU A 109 20.27 -13.10 7.40
N ASN A 110 21.01 -13.28 6.29
CA ASN A 110 20.83 -12.46 5.09
C ASN A 110 19.37 -12.52 4.59
N VAL A 111 18.82 -13.72 4.42
CA VAL A 111 17.43 -13.91 3.97
C VAL A 111 16.44 -13.25 4.93
N SER A 112 16.69 -13.38 6.24
CA SER A 112 15.87 -12.76 7.29
C SER A 112 15.92 -11.23 7.22
N PHE A 113 17.08 -10.64 6.93
CA PHE A 113 17.21 -9.19 6.77
C PHE A 113 16.43 -8.66 5.57
N VAL A 114 16.52 -9.33 4.42
CA VAL A 114 15.76 -8.95 3.22
C VAL A 114 14.26 -8.98 3.51
N CYS A 115 13.77 -10.06 4.13
CA CYS A 115 12.37 -10.20 4.52
C CYS A 115 11.94 -9.13 5.54
N SER A 116 12.77 -8.81 6.53
CA SER A 116 12.49 -7.77 7.52
C SER A 116 12.31 -6.39 6.88
N ILE A 117 13.13 -6.05 5.88
CA ILE A 117 13.05 -4.77 5.18
C ILE A 117 11.80 -4.68 4.31
N GLN A 118 11.46 -5.75 3.60
CA GLN A 118 10.20 -5.83 2.86
C GLN A 118 9.01 -5.66 3.80
N ASN A 119 9.04 -6.30 4.98
CA ASN A 119 8.01 -6.14 6.00
C ASN A 119 7.94 -4.70 6.54
N GLN A 120 9.08 -4.03 6.77
CA GLN A 120 9.10 -2.63 7.18
C GLN A 120 8.52 -1.70 6.11
N CYS A 121 8.83 -1.92 4.83
CA CYS A 121 8.21 -1.19 3.73
C CYS A 121 6.69 -1.44 3.68
N ASN A 122 6.25 -2.68 3.85
CA ASN A 122 4.82 -3.02 3.90
C ASN A 122 4.12 -2.33 5.09
N LEU A 123 4.71 -2.37 6.28
CA LEU A 123 4.19 -1.68 7.46
C LEU A 123 4.12 -0.16 7.24
N ALA A 124 5.14 0.44 6.62
CA ALA A 124 5.15 1.86 6.27
C ALA A 124 4.05 2.24 5.26
N ASN A 125 3.64 1.32 4.38
CA ASN A 125 2.46 1.52 3.53
C ASN A 125 1.15 1.43 4.33
N GLN A 126 1.05 0.45 5.23
CA GLN A 126 -0.20 0.21 5.99
C GLN A 126 -0.48 1.31 7.02
N ILE A 127 0.55 1.88 7.66
CA ILE A 127 0.36 2.95 8.65
C ILE A 127 -0.28 4.21 8.05
N ILE A 128 -0.08 4.49 6.75
CA ILE A 128 -0.73 5.61 6.05
C ILE A 128 -2.25 5.45 6.03
N SER A 129 -2.76 4.22 5.97
CA SER A 129 -4.20 3.96 6.04
C SER A 129 -4.73 4.20 7.46
N VAL A 130 -3.98 3.80 8.48
CA VAL A 130 -4.32 4.04 9.89
C VAL A 130 -4.33 5.54 10.21
N GLU A 131 -3.33 6.29 9.72
CA GLU A 131 -3.26 7.74 9.88
C GLU A 131 -4.49 8.44 9.29
N ARG A 132 -4.96 7.98 8.11
CA ARG A 132 -6.20 8.49 7.51
C ARG A 132 -7.45 8.20 8.35
N VAL A 133 -7.57 7.00 8.91
CA VAL A 133 -8.69 6.67 9.82
C VAL A 133 -8.67 7.57 11.05
N ASN A 134 -7.48 7.78 11.63
CA ASN A 134 -7.33 8.67 12.79
C ASN A 134 -7.73 10.11 12.44
N GLN A 135 -7.37 10.61 11.25
CA GLN A 135 -7.82 11.92 10.77
C GLN A 135 -9.33 12.03 10.64
N TYR A 136 -10.03 10.95 10.24
CA TYR A 136 -11.49 10.94 10.16
C TYR A 136 -12.19 10.96 11.53
N MET A 137 -11.51 10.54 12.60
CA MET A 137 -12.07 10.55 13.95
C MET A 137 -12.18 11.96 14.56
N ASP A 138 -11.31 12.88 14.14
CA ASP A 138 -11.26 14.27 14.65
C ASP A 138 -12.12 15.24 13.83
N ILE A 139 -12.82 14.78 12.79
CA ILE A 139 -13.71 15.63 11.99
C ILE A 139 -14.94 16.00 12.81
N GLN A 140 -15.38 17.26 12.73
CA GLN A 140 -16.64 17.68 13.36
C GLN A 140 -17.80 16.84 12.84
N SER A 141 -18.54 16.26 13.79
CA SER A 141 -19.75 15.49 13.50
C SER A 141 -20.76 16.36 12.75
N GLU A 142 -21.34 15.80 11.68
CA GLU A 142 -22.45 16.45 10.99
C GLU A 142 -23.63 16.69 11.94
N ALA A 143 -24.50 17.65 11.58
CA ALA A 143 -25.69 17.95 12.37
C ALA A 143 -26.53 16.68 12.58
N THR A 144 -27.16 16.57 13.76
CA THR A 144 -27.96 15.40 14.15
C THR A 144 -28.97 15.04 13.07
N GLU A 145 -28.99 13.76 12.67
CA GLU A 145 -29.85 13.20 11.60
C GLU A 145 -31.33 13.55 11.77
N VAL A 146 -31.78 13.74 13.02
CA VAL A 146 -33.14 14.18 13.35
C VAL A 146 -33.07 15.46 14.19
N VAL A 147 -33.50 16.57 13.58
CA VAL A 147 -33.89 17.78 14.31
C VAL A 147 -35.40 17.69 14.52
N GLU A 148 -35.83 17.30 15.73
CA GLU A 148 -37.26 17.16 16.08
C GLU A 148 -38.07 18.42 15.78
N GLU A 149 -37.43 19.59 15.83
CA GLU A 149 -38.04 20.90 15.59
C GLU A 149 -38.32 21.20 14.10
N ASN A 150 -37.63 20.53 13.16
CA ASN A 150 -37.66 20.89 11.72
C ASN A 150 -38.00 19.72 10.79
N ARG A 151 -38.64 18.67 11.33
CA ARG A 151 -39.05 17.50 10.55
C ARG A 151 -40.14 17.91 9.53
N PRO A 152 -39.96 17.66 8.22
CA PRO A 152 -41.04 17.89 7.27
C PRO A 152 -42.22 16.99 7.66
N TYR A 153 -43.40 17.60 7.90
CA TYR A 153 -44.62 16.87 8.21
C TYR A 153 -44.88 15.83 7.12
N CYS A 154 -44.63 14.56 7.45
CA CYS A 154 -45.05 13.45 6.63
C CYS A 154 -46.58 13.36 6.74
N LYS A 155 -47.31 14.03 5.84
CA LYS A 155 -48.75 13.82 5.67
C LYS A 155 -49.00 12.48 4.97
N ILE A 156 -48.62 11.37 5.62
CA ILE A 156 -49.24 10.08 5.29
C ILE A 156 -50.50 10.02 6.16
N GLY A 157 -51.62 10.44 5.58
CA GLY A 157 -52.93 10.25 6.20
C GLY A 157 -53.19 8.76 6.47
N PRO A 158 -54.09 8.42 7.41
CA PRO A 158 -54.33 7.06 7.90
C PRO A 158 -54.94 6.08 6.86
N LYS A 159 -54.86 6.35 5.55
CA LYS A 159 -55.39 5.50 4.49
C LYS A 159 -54.46 4.39 4.02
N MET A 160 -53.15 4.43 4.33
CA MET A 160 -52.23 3.36 3.92
C MET A 160 -52.08 2.23 4.95
N ALA A 161 -52.52 2.42 6.21
CA ALA A 161 -52.50 1.36 7.21
C ALA A 161 -53.63 0.31 7.05
N MET A 162 -54.65 0.59 6.24
CA MET A 162 -55.77 -0.34 6.02
C MET A 162 -55.57 -1.31 4.85
N TRP A 163 -54.55 -1.14 4.01
CA TRP A 163 -54.33 -2.03 2.85
C TRP A 163 -53.42 -3.24 3.14
N ASN A 164 -52.87 -3.38 4.35
CA ASN A 164 -52.03 -4.51 4.75
C ASN A 164 -52.75 -5.51 5.69
N LEU A 165 -54.09 -5.49 5.75
CA LEU A 165 -54.88 -6.42 6.56
C LEU A 165 -56.00 -7.14 5.78
N GLU A 166 -56.07 -7.02 4.45
CA GLU A 166 -57.07 -7.74 3.63
C GLU A 166 -56.52 -8.40 2.34
N ILE A 167 -55.27 -8.88 2.34
CA ILE A 167 -54.84 -9.99 1.46
C ILE A 167 -53.93 -10.93 2.23
#